data_AF-A0A2P4X4Z7-F1
#
_entry.id   AF-A0A2P4X4Z7-F1
#
_cell.length_a   1.000
_cell.length_b   1.000
_cell.length_c   1.000
_cell.angle_alpha   90.00
_cell.angle_beta   90.00
_cell.angle_gamma   90.00
#
_symmetry.space_group_name_H-M   'P 1'
#
loop_
_entity.id
_entity.type
_entity.pdbx_description
1 polymer ?
#
loop_
_entity_poly.entity_id
_entity_poly.type
_entity_poly.pdbx_seq_one_letter_code
_entity_poly.pdbx_strand_id
1 'polypeptide(L)' 'MRLESEIKACLILGHDKMLNAPYYQKTELRIQPLEKAAEHAMPCIDLRLVNKMACHCALSVAVAIRSEPMEYGA' A
#
# COMPACT_ATOMS: atom_id res chain seq x y z
N MET A 1 8.14 -6.38 -0.72
CA MET A 1 7.73 -6.28 -2.16
C MET A 1 8.19 -4.92 -2.70
N ARG A 2 8.63 -4.76 -3.97
CA ARG A 2 9.21 -3.48 -4.46
C ARG A 2 8.26 -2.29 -4.25
N LEU A 3 6.98 -2.47 -4.56
CA LEU A 3 5.94 -1.47 -4.33
C LEU A 3 5.89 -1.00 -2.86
N GLU A 4 5.84 -1.95 -1.93
CA GLU A 4 5.76 -1.70 -0.50
C GLU A 4 7.00 -0.96 0.04
N SER A 5 8.21 -1.31 -0.41
CA SER A 5 9.44 -0.65 0.02
C SER A 5 9.52 0.80 -0.47
N GLU A 6 9.06 1.07 -1.69
CA GLU A 6 9.04 2.43 -2.27
C GLU A 6 8.03 3.34 -1.56
N ILE A 7 6.83 2.81 -1.27
CA ILE A 7 5.82 3.53 -0.48
C ILE A 7 6.40 3.85 0.90
N LYS A 8 6.99 2.87 1.60
CA LYS A 8 7.59 3.08 2.93
C LYS A 8 8.70 4.15 2.89
N ALA A 9 9.58 4.10 1.89
CA ALA A 9 10.64 5.10 1.73
C ALA A 9 10.07 6.52 1.54
N CYS A 10 9.06 6.68 0.69
CA CYS A 10 8.41 7.97 0.46
C CYS A 10 7.72 8.51 1.72
N LEU A 11 7.05 7.64 2.50
CA LEU A 11 6.40 8.03 3.75
C LEU A 11 7.41 8.43 4.83
N ILE A 12 8.54 7.71 4.94
CA ILE A 12 9.63 8.06 5.87
C ILE A 12 10.17 9.45 5.55
N LEU A 13 10.38 9.75 4.27
CA LEU A 13 10.86 11.06 3.82
C LEU A 13 9.85 12.19 4.08
N GLY A 14 8.54 11.88 4.07
CA GLY A 14 7.46 12.83 4.34
C GLY A 14 7.03 12.93 5.81
N HIS A 15 7.59 12.10 6.69
CA HIS A 15 7.08 11.85 8.04
C HIS A 15 6.99 13.12 8.89
N ASP A 16 8.01 13.98 8.85
CA ASP A 16 8.05 15.23 9.61
C ASP A 16 6.92 16.18 9.20
N LYS A 17 6.68 16.32 7.88
CA LYS A 17 5.59 17.14 7.34
C LYS A 17 4.21 16.59 7.70
N MET A 18 4.06 15.26 7.80
CA MET A 18 2.80 14.62 8.17
C MET A 18 2.43 14.80 9.65
N LEU A 19 3.44 14.82 10.54
CA LEU A 19 3.25 14.91 11.99
C LEU A 19 3.19 16.35 12.50
N ASN A 20 4.00 17.25 11.92
CA ASN A 20 4.17 18.63 12.40
C ASN A 20 3.22 19.64 11.75
N ALA A 21 2.26 19.19 10.94
CA ALA A 21 1.28 20.07 10.31
C ALA A 21 0.37 20.78 11.33
N PRO A 22 0.09 22.10 11.16
CA PRO A 22 -0.90 22.83 11.95
C PRO A 22 -2.27 22.16 11.87
N TYR A 23 -3.03 22.12 12.97
CA TYR A 23 -4.29 21.36 13.05
C TYR A 23 -5.27 21.63 11.90
N TYR A 24 -5.40 22.88 11.48
CA TYR A 24 -6.29 23.33 10.41
C TYR A 24 -5.78 22.97 9.00
N GLN A 25 -4.50 22.63 8.84
CA GLN A 25 -3.87 22.21 7.59
C GLN A 25 -3.44 20.73 7.59
N LYS A 26 -3.72 19.99 8.67
CA LYS A 26 -3.27 18.60 8.84
C LYS A 26 -3.69 17.70 7.69
N THR A 27 -4.93 17.79 7.23
CA THR A 27 -5.44 16.92 6.17
C THR A 27 -4.71 17.17 4.85
N GLU A 28 -4.61 18.43 4.43
CA GLU A 28 -4.02 18.80 3.15
C GLU A 28 -2.51 18.53 3.12
N LEU A 29 -1.80 18.87 4.20
CA LEU A 29 -0.37 18.58 4.32
C LEU A 29 -0.05 17.09 4.49
N ARG A 30 -1.00 16.26 4.94
CA ARG A 30 -0.84 14.79 4.96
C ARG A 30 -1.14 14.15 3.62
N ILE A 31 -2.03 14.74 2.81
CA ILE A 31 -2.36 14.23 1.48
C ILE A 31 -1.16 14.36 0.53
N GLN A 32 -0.44 15.48 0.54
CA GLN A 32 0.68 15.70 -0.39
C GLN A 32 1.78 14.61 -0.34
N PRO A 33 2.29 14.18 0.83
CA PRO A 33 3.23 13.05 0.91
C PRO A 33 2.63 11.72 0.43
N LEU A 34 1.33 11.50 0.65
CA LEU A 34 0.63 10.29 0.20
C LEU A 34 0.50 10.25 -1.32
N GLU A 35 0.10 11.36 -1.94
CA GLU A 35 0.02 11.52 -3.40
C GLU A 35 1.39 11.32 -4.04
N LYS A 36 2.42 11.95 -3.48
CA LYS A 36 3.80 11.80 -3.96
C LYS A 36 4.30 10.35 -3.82
N ALA A 37 3.97 9.68 -2.72
CA ALA A 37 4.31 8.26 -2.54
C ALA A 37 3.59 7.39 -3.56
N ALA A 38 2.31 7.66 -3.84
CA ALA A 38 1.54 6.95 -4.86
C ALA A 38 2.14 7.15 -6.26
N GLU A 39 2.46 8.39 -6.63
CA GLU A 39 3.09 8.72 -7.92
C GLU A 39 4.43 7.99 -8.10
N HIS A 40 5.28 8.00 -7.08
CA HIS A 40 6.58 7.32 -7.12
C HIS A 40 6.45 5.79 -7.16
N ALA A 41 5.38 5.27 -6.57
CA ALA A 41 5.10 3.84 -6.50
C ALA A 41 4.44 3.29 -7.78
N MET A 42 3.77 4.13 -8.60
CA MET A 42 3.07 3.69 -9.82
C MET A 42 3.95 2.82 -10.75
N PRO A 43 5.21 3.17 -11.06
CA PRO A 43 6.06 2.34 -11.92
C PRO A 43 6.40 0.96 -11.33
N CYS A 44 6.20 0.77 -10.02
CA CYS A 44 6.41 -0.51 -9.35
C CYS A 44 5.20 -1.44 -9.46
N ILE A 45 4.07 -0.95 -9.98
CA ILE A 45 2.87 -1.74 -10.28
C ILE A 45 3.05 -2.35 -11.67
N ASP A 46 3.88 -3.38 -11.75
CA ASP A 46 4.12 -4.11 -13.00
C ASP A 46 3.11 -5.26 -13.21
N LEU A 47 3.03 -5.76 -14.45
CA LEU A 47 2.14 -6.88 -14.80
C LEU A 47 2.43 -8.13 -13.94
N ARG A 48 3.70 -8.34 -13.56
CA ARG A 48 4.10 -9.45 -12.70
C ARG A 48 3.49 -9.34 -11.31
N LEU A 49 3.47 -8.14 -10.73
CA LEU A 49 2.86 -7.86 -9.44
C LEU A 49 1.34 -8.04 -9.51
N VAL A 50 0.71 -7.47 -10.54
CA VAL A 50 -0.75 -7.60 -10.74
C VAL A 50 -1.14 -9.08 -10.87
N ASN A 51 -0.40 -9.87 -11.64
CA ASN A 51 -0.65 -11.31 -11.78
C ASN A 51 -0.50 -12.04 -10.44
N LYS A 52 0.52 -11.73 -9.63
CA LYS A 52 0.67 -12.31 -8.29
C LYS A 52 -0.51 -11.97 -7.38
N MET A 53 -0.97 -10.71 -7.40
CA MET A 53 -2.13 -10.28 -6.63
C MET A 53 -3.40 -11.00 -7.10
N ALA A 54 -3.62 -11.10 -8.41
CA ALA A 54 -4.76 -11.81 -8.97
C ALA A 54 -4.78 -13.29 -8.57
N CYS A 55 -3.63 -13.98 -8.64
CA CYS A 55 -3.50 -15.37 -8.18
C CYS A 55 -3.81 -15.50 -6.68
N HIS A 56 -3.27 -14.60 -5.85
CA HIS A 56 -3.55 -14.62 -4.41
C HIS A 56 -5.04 -14.39 -4.12
N CYS A 57 -5.67 -13.42 -4.78
CA CYS A 57 -7.10 -13.17 -4.63
C CYS A 57 -7.94 -14.38 -5.06
N ALA A 58 -7.62 -15.01 -6.20
CA ALA A 58 -8.31 -16.20 -6.67
C ALA A 58 -8.19 -17.36 -5.66
N LEU A 59 -7.00 -17.55 -5.08
CA LEU A 59 -6.78 -18.55 -4.03
C LEU A 59 -7.59 -18.24 -2.77
N SER A 60 -7.53 -17.01 -2.27
CA SER A 60 -8.29 -16.58 -1.09
C SER A 60 -9.80 -16.73 -1.28
N VAL A 61 -10.32 -16.41 -2.47
CA VAL A 61 -11.73 -16.63 -2.82
C VAL A 61 -12.06 -18.12 -2.87
N ALA A 62 -11.20 -18.95 -3.46
CA ALA A 62 -11.41 -20.39 -3.50
C ALA A 62 -11.42 -21.02 -2.09
N VAL A 63 -10.52 -20.60 -1.20
CA VAL A 63 -10.48 -21.00 0.22
C VAL A 63 -11.77 -20.59 0.92
N ALA A 64 -12.22 -19.34 0.74
CA ALA A 64 -13.45 -18.83 1.32
C ALA A 64 -14.70 -19.60 0.83
N ILE A 65 -14.78 -19.93 -0.46
CA ILE A 65 -15.86 -20.75 -1.04
C ILE A 65 -15.87 -22.15 -0.43
N ARG A 66 -14.69 -22.72 -0.14
CA ARG A 66 -14.54 -24.04 0.45
C ARG A 66 -14.82 -24.06 1.96
N SER A 67 -15.16 -22.92 2.57
CA SER A 67 -15.31 -22.75 4.03
C SER A 67 -14.09 -23.25 4.83
N GLU A 68 -12.93 -23.32 4.18
CA GLU A 68 -11.68 -23.65 4.85
C GLU A 68 -11.30 -22.44 5.71
N PRO A 69 -10.97 -22.62 7.01
CA PRO A 69 -10.58 -21.51 7.86
C PRO A 69 -9.39 -20.80 7.22
N MET A 70 -9.55 -19.50 6.98
CA MET A 70 -8.53 -18.67 6.35
C MET A 70 -7.35 -18.53 7.34
N GLU A 71 -6.31 -19.34 7.18
CA GLU A 71 -5.08 -19.21 7.95
C GLU A 71 -4.33 -17.96 7.47
N TYR A 72 -4.44 -16.87 8.24
CA TYR A 72 -3.47 -15.81 8.17
C TYR A 72 -2.16 -16.37 8.74
N GLY A 73 -1.08 -16.32 7.96
CA GLY A 73 0.19 -16.96 8.31
C GLY A 73 0.70 -16.61 9.71
N ALA A 74 1.29 -17.62 10.36
CA ALA A 74 1.98 -17.55 11.65
C ALA A 74 3.21 -16.63 11.63
#